data_AF-A0A5E4JL79-F1
#
_entry.id   AF-A0A5E4JL79-F1
#
_cell.length_a   1.000
_cell.length_b   1.000
_cell.length_c   1.000
_cell.angle_alpha   90.00
_cell.angle_beta   90.00
_cell.angle_gamma   90.00
#
_symmetry.space_group_name_H-M   'P 1'
#
loop_
_entity.id
_entity.type
_entity.pdbx_description
1 polymer ?
#
loop_
_entity_poly.entity_id
_entity_poly.type
_entity_poly.pdbx_seq_one_letter_code
_entity_poly.pdbx_strand_id
1 'polypeptide(L)'
;MAAIINDTAWSAKFAEVRRGGREWEAFPEILEGIVPATQKRYANAIMIGRFQPFHIGHLYLALFALKSCDELTIGIGSTQERGTEQNPFGVSTRKAMIRASLADCGVGLDKIRIAEIPDFATDEEWYAYIVKSNGPVNLVISGNPYVNDVFRLHGTDIAEPPKYRRGAISGTRIREMMAEGSGEWKTLVTPSVARIIEKARANSTANDAPLRRLTGA
;
A
#
# COMPACT_ATOMS: atom_id res chain seq x y z
N MET A 1 -7.51 5.71 22.66
CA MET A 1 -8.06 6.61 21.63
C MET A 1 -7.03 7.67 21.32
N ALA A 2 -6.19 7.43 20.32
CA ALA A 2 -5.21 8.41 19.86
C ALA A 2 -5.92 9.60 19.20
N ALA A 3 -5.51 10.82 19.53
CA ALA A 3 -5.97 12.01 18.82
C ALA A 3 -5.37 12.00 17.40
N ILE A 4 -6.22 11.75 16.41
CA ILE A 4 -5.86 11.72 14.98
C ILE A 4 -5.68 13.16 14.49
N ILE A 5 -4.53 13.46 13.89
CA ILE A 5 -4.28 14.78 13.28
C ILE A 5 -4.85 14.74 11.85
N ASN A 6 -5.90 15.53 11.61
CA ASN A 6 -6.48 15.67 10.27
C ASN A 6 -5.61 16.61 9.41
N ASP A 7 -4.91 16.05 8.43
CA ASP A 7 -4.17 16.82 7.42
C ASP A 7 -5.10 17.31 6.31
N THR A 8 -5.43 18.60 6.32
CA THR A 8 -6.21 19.26 5.26
C THR A 8 -5.34 19.92 4.18
N ALA A 9 -4.03 20.12 4.43
CA ALA A 9 -3.11 20.81 3.52
C ALA A 9 -2.72 19.92 2.32
N TRP A 10 -2.72 18.61 2.52
CA TRP A 10 -2.39 17.62 1.50
C TRP A 10 -3.35 17.59 0.30
N SER A 11 -4.64 17.86 0.52
CA SER A 11 -5.67 17.80 -0.54
C SER A 11 -5.54 18.91 -1.59
N ALA A 12 -5.02 20.08 -1.20
CA ALA A 12 -4.90 21.24 -2.08
C ALA A 12 -3.67 21.14 -2.99
N LYS A 13 -2.51 20.74 -2.44
CA LYS A 13 -1.23 20.67 -3.17
C LYS A 13 -1.24 19.58 -4.26
N PHE A 14 -1.89 18.44 -4.01
CA PHE A 14 -2.02 17.35 -4.99
C PHE A 14 -2.95 17.70 -6.17
N ALA A 15 -3.96 18.55 -5.95
CA ALA A 15 -4.88 18.99 -7.01
C ALA A 15 -4.18 19.94 -8.01
N GLU A 16 -3.18 20.68 -7.55
CA GLU A 16 -2.41 21.63 -8.36
C GLU A 16 -1.44 20.93 -9.34
N VAL A 17 -0.93 19.76 -8.96
CA VAL A 17 0.02 18.94 -9.72
C VAL A 17 -0.61 18.29 -10.97
N ARG A 18 -1.94 18.26 -11.08
CA ARG A 18 -2.67 17.70 -12.25
C ARG A 18 -2.39 18.42 -13.58
N ARG A 19 -1.75 19.59 -13.58
CA ARG A 19 -1.52 20.37 -14.82
C ARG A 19 -0.30 19.95 -15.66
N GLY A 20 0.45 18.89 -15.30
CA GLY A 20 1.71 18.56 -16.00
C GLY A 20 2.03 17.09 -16.26
N GLY A 21 1.14 16.13 -15.95
CA GLY A 21 1.37 14.70 -16.25
C GLY A 21 2.49 14.00 -15.44
N ARG A 22 2.98 14.63 -14.36
CA ARG A 22 4.14 14.15 -13.59
C ARG A 22 3.85 14.19 -12.09
N GLU A 23 2.87 13.40 -11.65
CA GLU A 23 2.47 13.29 -10.22
C GLU A 23 3.65 12.89 -9.31
N TRP A 24 4.63 12.18 -9.85
CA TRP A 24 5.87 11.82 -9.16
C TRP A 24 6.82 13.00 -8.91
N GLU A 25 6.81 14.04 -9.75
CA GLU A 25 7.75 15.17 -9.60
C GLU A 25 7.40 16.09 -8.44
N ALA A 26 6.13 16.17 -8.07
CA ALA A 26 5.69 16.91 -6.88
C ALA A 26 5.71 16.07 -5.59
N PHE A 27 6.15 14.80 -5.71
CA PHE A 27 6.16 13.87 -4.60
C PHE A 27 7.06 14.32 -3.44
N PRO A 28 8.26 14.91 -3.67
CA PRO A 28 9.07 15.47 -2.57
C PRO A 28 8.32 16.52 -1.74
N GLU A 29 7.62 17.45 -2.38
CA GLU A 29 6.85 18.51 -1.72
C GLU A 29 5.60 17.99 -1.01
N ILE A 30 5.10 16.84 -1.43
CA ILE A 30 4.03 16.06 -0.80
C ILE A 30 4.57 15.40 0.48
N LEU A 31 5.81 14.89 0.48
CA LEU A 31 6.44 14.27 1.66
C LEU A 31 6.70 15.26 2.79
N GLU A 32 7.07 16.49 2.45
CA GLU A 32 7.27 17.57 3.41
C GLU A 32 5.98 17.95 4.15
N GLY A 33 4.82 17.73 3.52
CA GLY A 33 3.52 18.04 4.09
C GLY A 33 2.94 16.96 5.01
N ILE A 34 3.52 15.75 5.03
CA ILE A 34 2.95 14.62 5.79
C ILE A 34 3.09 14.87 7.30
N VAL A 35 1.95 15.09 7.96
CA VAL A 35 1.86 15.15 9.42
C VAL A 35 1.81 13.75 10.05
N PRO A 36 2.22 13.60 11.33
CA PRO A 36 2.09 12.32 12.04
C PRO A 36 0.65 11.85 12.16
N ALA A 37 0.43 10.54 12.02
CA ALA A 37 -0.87 9.89 12.22
C ALA A 37 -1.44 10.11 13.62
N THR A 38 -0.56 10.21 14.61
CA THR A 38 -0.92 10.52 15.98
C THR A 38 0.17 11.36 16.65
N GLN A 39 -0.18 12.07 17.73
CA GLN A 39 0.78 12.78 18.58
C GLN A 39 1.74 11.84 19.35
N LYS A 40 1.27 10.61 19.64
CA LYS A 40 2.08 9.58 20.29
C LYS A 40 2.96 8.89 19.26
N ARG A 41 4.21 8.61 19.63
CA ARG A 41 5.11 7.75 18.86
C ARG A 41 5.01 6.32 19.40
N TYR A 42 4.84 5.35 18.52
CA TYR A 42 4.68 3.93 18.83
C TYR A 42 5.95 3.15 18.49
N ALA A 43 6.24 2.10 19.24
CA ALA A 43 7.39 1.24 18.94
C ALA A 43 7.24 0.57 17.56
N ASN A 44 6.05 0.08 17.23
CA ASN A 44 5.75 -0.44 15.91
C ASN A 44 4.35 -0.05 15.43
N ALA A 45 4.19 -0.06 14.11
CA ALA A 45 2.89 0.00 13.44
C ALA A 45 2.79 -1.05 12.34
N ILE A 46 1.56 -1.40 11.97
CA ILE A 46 1.28 -2.26 10.82
C ILE A 46 0.29 -1.61 9.87
N MET A 47 0.54 -1.76 8.57
CA MET A 47 -0.46 -1.55 7.51
C MET A 47 -0.63 -2.84 6.71
N ILE A 48 -1.87 -3.20 6.38
CA ILE A 48 -2.18 -4.48 5.71
C ILE A 48 -2.95 -4.21 4.41
N GLY A 49 -2.54 -4.88 3.34
CA GLY A 49 -3.22 -4.80 2.05
C GLY A 49 -2.78 -5.88 1.08
N ARG A 50 -3.57 -6.13 0.03
CA ARG A 50 -3.21 -7.08 -1.03
C ARG A 50 -2.06 -6.56 -1.90
N PHE A 51 -1.98 -5.23 -2.07
CA PHE A 51 -0.97 -4.54 -2.88
C PHE A 51 -0.89 -5.05 -4.33
N GLN A 52 -2.03 -5.06 -5.02
CA GLN A 52 -2.21 -5.56 -6.38
C GLN A 52 -2.56 -4.43 -7.38
N PRO A 53 -1.62 -3.55 -7.78
CA PRO A 53 -0.21 -3.45 -7.36
C PRO A 53 0.01 -2.52 -6.14
N PHE A 54 1.27 -2.32 -5.73
CA PHE A 54 1.64 -1.28 -4.77
C PHE A 54 1.69 0.10 -5.46
N HIS A 55 0.74 0.98 -5.15
CA HIS A 55 0.57 2.29 -5.80
C HIS A 55 0.87 3.47 -4.87
N ILE A 56 0.89 4.69 -5.41
CA ILE A 56 1.26 5.92 -4.65
C ILE A 56 0.39 6.15 -3.40
N GLY A 57 -0.89 5.73 -3.43
CA GLY A 57 -1.72 5.77 -2.22
C GLY A 57 -1.22 4.87 -1.07
N HIS A 58 -0.66 3.70 -1.37
CA HIS A 58 -0.07 2.83 -0.35
C HIS A 58 1.27 3.39 0.16
N LEU A 59 2.06 3.95 -0.76
CA LEU A 59 3.32 4.61 -0.41
C LEU A 59 3.08 5.80 0.53
N TYR A 60 2.09 6.64 0.25
CA TYR A 60 1.65 7.69 1.17
C TYR A 60 1.30 7.12 2.54
N LEU A 61 0.51 6.04 2.60
CA LEU A 61 0.11 5.43 3.86
C LEU A 61 1.31 4.92 4.67
N ALA A 62 2.31 4.34 4.01
CA ALA A 62 3.54 3.90 4.64
C ALA A 62 4.34 5.08 5.21
N LEU A 63 4.46 6.18 4.46
CA LEU A 63 5.18 7.37 4.89
C LEU A 63 4.48 8.09 6.05
N PHE A 64 3.15 8.15 6.01
CA PHE A 64 2.30 8.61 7.10
C PHE A 64 2.50 7.78 8.38
N ALA A 65 2.58 6.45 8.23
CA ALA A 65 2.84 5.55 9.35
C ALA A 65 4.23 5.78 9.99
N LEU A 66 5.28 5.93 9.18
CA LEU A 66 6.66 6.14 9.63
C LEU A 66 6.86 7.43 10.44
N LYS A 67 5.96 8.40 10.33
CA LYS A 67 5.96 9.59 11.20
C LYS A 67 5.52 9.30 12.63
N SER A 68 4.77 8.21 12.85
CA SER A 68 4.20 7.84 14.15
C SER A 68 4.73 6.53 14.73
N CYS A 69 5.66 5.85 14.07
CA CYS A 69 6.29 4.64 14.59
C CYS A 69 7.80 4.59 14.36
N ASP A 70 8.49 3.73 15.11
CA ASP A 70 9.91 3.44 14.93
C ASP A 70 10.14 2.34 13.89
N GLU A 71 9.32 1.27 13.93
CA GLU A 71 9.28 0.23 12.90
C GLU A 71 7.89 0.12 12.24
N LEU A 72 7.86 0.01 10.92
CA LEU A 72 6.65 -0.24 10.15
C LEU A 72 6.68 -1.65 9.55
N THR A 73 5.66 -2.44 9.88
CA THR A 73 5.35 -3.66 9.14
C THR A 73 4.36 -3.37 8.01
N ILE A 74 4.72 -3.76 6.79
CA ILE A 74 3.83 -3.81 5.63
C ILE A 74 3.39 -5.26 5.44
N GLY A 75 2.17 -5.57 5.87
CA GLY A 75 1.56 -6.89 5.77
C GLY A 75 0.93 -7.12 4.41
N ILE A 76 1.54 -7.98 3.59
CA ILE A 76 1.00 -8.38 2.29
C ILE A 76 -0.09 -9.42 2.54
N GLY A 77 -1.35 -9.06 2.33
CA GLY A 77 -2.51 -9.95 2.43
C GLY A 77 -2.71 -10.85 1.21
N SER A 78 -3.49 -11.92 1.35
CA SER A 78 -3.82 -12.89 0.30
C SER A 78 -2.56 -13.38 -0.44
N THR A 79 -1.57 -13.88 0.30
CA THR A 79 -0.26 -14.28 -0.28
C THR A 79 -0.32 -15.56 -1.11
N GLN A 80 -1.30 -16.42 -0.84
CA GLN A 80 -1.58 -17.61 -1.64
C GLN A 80 -2.11 -17.27 -3.04
N GLU A 81 -2.73 -16.10 -3.20
CA GLU A 81 -3.35 -15.65 -4.45
C GLU A 81 -2.33 -15.06 -5.44
N ARG A 82 -2.39 -15.52 -6.70
CA ARG A 82 -1.64 -14.96 -7.84
C ARG A 82 -2.30 -15.35 -9.17
N GLY A 83 -1.98 -14.61 -10.23
CA GLY A 83 -2.40 -14.96 -11.58
C GLY A 83 -3.90 -14.85 -11.83
N THR A 84 -4.65 -14.09 -11.03
CA THR A 84 -6.08 -13.80 -11.27
C THR A 84 -6.29 -12.32 -11.62
N GLU A 85 -7.45 -11.94 -12.14
CA GLU A 85 -7.76 -10.52 -12.46
C GLU A 85 -7.73 -9.63 -11.21
N GLN A 86 -8.11 -10.17 -10.06
CA GLN A 86 -8.05 -9.45 -8.79
C GLN A 86 -6.67 -9.49 -8.14
N ASN A 87 -5.95 -10.61 -8.28
CA ASN A 87 -4.64 -10.85 -7.70
C ASN A 87 -3.62 -11.23 -8.79
N PRO A 88 -3.26 -10.32 -9.70
CA PRO A 88 -2.37 -10.65 -10.82
C PRO A 88 -0.95 -10.97 -10.38
N PHE A 89 -0.43 -10.33 -9.33
CA PHE A 89 0.97 -10.44 -8.94
C PHE A 89 1.19 -11.39 -7.76
N GLY A 90 2.18 -12.28 -7.89
CA GLY A 90 2.64 -13.13 -6.80
C GLY A 90 3.32 -12.33 -5.67
N VAL A 91 3.47 -12.96 -4.51
CA VAL A 91 4.02 -12.31 -3.30
C VAL A 91 5.43 -11.75 -3.52
N SER A 92 6.30 -12.45 -4.25
CA SER A 92 7.67 -11.99 -4.56
C SER A 92 7.68 -10.70 -5.39
N THR A 93 6.77 -10.60 -6.38
CA THR A 93 6.64 -9.39 -7.20
C THR A 93 6.12 -8.23 -6.35
N ARG A 94 5.12 -8.47 -5.50
CA ARG A 94 4.58 -7.45 -4.58
C ARG A 94 5.64 -6.96 -3.58
N LYS A 95 6.44 -7.87 -3.03
CA LYS A 95 7.61 -7.59 -2.20
C LYS A 95 8.65 -6.69 -2.90
N ALA A 96 8.90 -6.94 -4.18
CA ALA A 96 9.79 -6.12 -4.99
C ALA A 96 9.20 -4.72 -5.24
N MET A 97 7.90 -4.63 -5.55
CA MET A 97 7.22 -3.35 -5.73
C MET A 97 7.31 -2.47 -4.48
N ILE A 98 7.02 -3.04 -3.30
CA ILE A 98 7.08 -2.30 -2.02
C ILE A 98 8.48 -1.74 -1.77
N ARG A 99 9.51 -2.61 -1.85
CA ARG A 99 10.91 -2.19 -1.60
C ARG A 99 11.37 -1.11 -2.58
N ALA A 100 11.06 -1.30 -3.86
CA ALA A 100 11.47 -0.37 -4.89
C ALA A 100 10.75 0.97 -4.79
N SER A 101 9.46 0.96 -4.44
CA SER A 101 8.67 2.16 -4.20
C SER A 101 9.19 2.99 -3.01
N LEU A 102 9.55 2.32 -1.91
CA LEU A 102 10.16 2.96 -0.74
C LEU A 102 11.56 3.50 -1.05
N ALA A 103 12.37 2.74 -1.79
CA ALA A 103 13.71 3.16 -2.22
C ALA A 103 13.67 4.36 -3.16
N ASP A 104 12.71 4.42 -4.09
CA ASP A 104 12.48 5.58 -4.97
C ASP A 104 12.25 6.88 -4.15
N CYS A 105 11.79 6.76 -2.89
CA CYS A 105 11.53 7.88 -1.97
C CYS A 105 12.64 8.11 -0.94
N GLY A 106 13.76 7.39 -1.02
CA GLY A 106 14.86 7.50 -0.04
C GLY A 106 14.52 6.95 1.35
N VAL A 107 13.49 6.10 1.48
CA VAL A 107 13.15 5.46 2.76
C VAL A 107 14.14 4.34 3.06
N GLY A 108 14.82 4.44 4.20
CA GLY A 108 15.66 3.37 4.73
C GLY A 108 14.83 2.10 5.03
N LEU A 109 15.27 0.97 4.50
CA LEU A 109 14.59 -0.32 4.70
C LEU A 109 14.87 -0.94 6.08
N ASP A 110 15.76 -0.36 6.87
CA ASP A 110 16.09 -0.75 8.25
C ASP A 110 14.88 -0.64 9.19
N LYS A 111 13.94 0.26 8.88
CA LYS A 111 12.71 0.46 9.65
C LYS A 111 11.50 -0.29 9.08
N ILE A 112 11.71 -1.10 8.04
CA ILE A 112 10.63 -1.72 7.28
C ILE A 112 10.70 -3.23 7.40
N ARG A 113 9.63 -3.81 7.95
CA ARG A 113 9.38 -5.25 7.89
C ARG A 113 8.31 -5.54 6.85
N ILE A 114 8.46 -6.63 6.10
CA ILE A 114 7.42 -7.07 5.17
C ILE A 114 6.96 -8.46 5.61
N ALA A 115 5.72 -8.53 6.07
CA ALA A 115 5.08 -9.77 6.51
C ALA A 115 4.22 -10.35 5.38
N GLU A 116 4.18 -11.67 5.29
CA GLU A 116 3.28 -12.40 4.41
C GLU A 116 2.08 -12.88 5.22
N ILE A 117 0.86 -12.53 4.81
CA ILE A 117 -0.36 -12.82 5.53
C ILE A 117 -1.31 -13.55 4.56
N PRO A 118 -1.41 -14.90 4.64
CA PRO A 118 -2.41 -15.63 3.87
C PRO A 118 -3.81 -15.36 4.42
N ASP A 119 -4.84 -15.72 3.67
CA ASP A 119 -6.22 -15.63 4.15
C ASP A 119 -6.54 -16.83 5.09
N PHE A 120 -7.37 -16.59 6.11
CA PHE A 120 -7.78 -17.60 7.11
C PHE A 120 -9.30 -17.74 7.14
N ALA A 121 -9.81 -18.81 7.75
CA ALA A 121 -11.24 -19.07 7.85
C ALA A 121 -11.95 -18.13 8.83
N THR A 122 -11.24 -17.66 9.86
CA THR A 122 -11.78 -16.76 10.88
C THR A 122 -10.87 -15.55 11.14
N ASP A 123 -11.49 -14.47 11.59
CA ASP A 123 -10.79 -13.23 11.97
C ASP A 123 -9.82 -13.45 13.14
N GLU A 124 -10.17 -14.34 14.09
CA GLU A 124 -9.33 -14.69 15.22
C GLU A 124 -8.06 -15.44 14.77
N GLU A 125 -8.18 -16.40 13.87
CA GLU A 125 -7.02 -17.10 13.29
C GLU A 125 -6.12 -16.13 12.53
N TRP A 126 -6.73 -15.21 11.76
CA TRP A 126 -6.01 -14.18 11.01
C TRP A 126 -5.24 -13.24 11.95
N TYR A 127 -5.89 -12.73 13.01
CA TYR A 127 -5.24 -11.89 14.03
C TYR A 127 -4.12 -12.64 14.76
N ALA A 128 -4.41 -13.86 15.24
CA ALA A 128 -3.43 -14.68 15.96
C ALA A 128 -2.20 -14.99 15.10
N TYR A 129 -2.39 -15.26 13.81
CA TYR A 129 -1.29 -15.44 12.87
C TYR A 129 -0.44 -14.17 12.74
N ILE A 130 -1.06 -13.00 12.61
CA ILE A 130 -0.34 -11.74 12.49
C ILE A 130 0.48 -11.48 13.75
N VAL A 131 -0.11 -11.59 14.94
CA VAL A 131 0.62 -11.35 16.20
C VAL A 131 1.74 -12.38 16.38
N LYS A 132 1.53 -13.64 16.03
CA LYS A 132 2.55 -14.68 16.11
C LYS A 132 3.73 -14.44 15.15
N SER A 133 3.45 -13.98 13.93
CA SER A 133 4.48 -13.78 12.90
C SER A 133 5.18 -12.41 12.99
N ASN A 134 4.46 -11.39 13.47
CA ASN A 134 4.96 -10.02 13.57
C ASN A 134 5.48 -9.66 14.98
N GLY A 135 4.97 -10.31 16.01
CA GLY A 135 5.01 -9.83 17.39
C GLY A 135 3.86 -8.85 17.69
N PRO A 136 3.82 -8.32 18.92
CA PRO A 136 2.76 -7.40 19.37
C PRO A 136 2.64 -6.18 18.45
N VAL A 137 1.42 -5.87 18.03
CA VAL A 137 1.10 -4.68 17.22
C VAL A 137 0.66 -3.55 18.13
N ASN A 138 1.33 -2.39 18.08
CA ASN A 138 0.94 -1.25 18.93
C ASN A 138 0.07 -0.23 18.21
N LEU A 139 0.13 -0.17 16.88
CA LEU A 139 -0.65 0.75 16.07
C LEU A 139 -1.02 0.11 14.73
N VAL A 140 -2.29 0.20 14.34
CA VAL A 140 -2.73 -0.14 12.98
C VAL A 140 -2.98 1.12 12.19
N ILE A 141 -2.40 1.19 10.99
CA ILE A 141 -2.62 2.27 10.02
C ILE A 141 -3.47 1.71 8.88
N SER A 142 -4.76 2.03 8.89
CA SER A 142 -5.70 1.46 7.91
C SER A 142 -6.95 2.31 7.72
N GLY A 143 -7.35 2.46 6.45
CA GLY A 143 -8.65 3.01 6.07
C GLY A 143 -9.73 1.95 5.85
N ASN A 144 -9.41 0.67 6.08
CA ASN A 144 -10.31 -0.47 5.92
C ASN A 144 -11.02 -0.76 7.26
N PRO A 145 -12.36 -0.56 7.36
CA PRO A 145 -13.12 -0.81 8.58
C PRO A 145 -12.96 -2.24 9.11
N TYR A 146 -12.93 -3.25 8.22
CA TYR A 146 -12.78 -4.65 8.61
C TYR A 146 -11.48 -4.89 9.41
N VAL A 147 -10.35 -4.42 8.88
CA VAL A 147 -9.05 -4.52 9.56
C VAL A 147 -9.09 -3.75 10.89
N ASN A 148 -9.69 -2.57 10.90
CA ASN A 148 -9.78 -1.73 12.09
C ASN A 148 -10.60 -2.40 13.19
N ASP A 149 -11.71 -3.05 12.83
CA ASP A 149 -12.62 -3.68 13.78
C ASP A 149 -11.98 -4.89 14.44
N VAL A 150 -11.31 -5.77 13.66
CA VAL A 150 -10.57 -6.91 14.20
C VAL A 150 -9.54 -6.46 15.23
N PHE A 151 -8.65 -5.53 14.87
CA PHE A 151 -7.60 -5.09 15.79
C PHE A 151 -8.12 -4.27 16.98
N ARG A 152 -9.22 -3.53 16.82
CA ARG A 152 -9.85 -2.79 17.92
C ARG A 152 -10.45 -3.72 18.96
N LEU A 153 -11.01 -4.86 18.55
CA LEU A 153 -11.51 -5.89 19.48
C LEU A 153 -10.40 -6.44 20.39
N HIS A 154 -9.16 -6.45 19.90
CA HIS A 154 -7.98 -6.85 20.68
C HIS A 154 -7.25 -5.68 21.36
N GLY A 155 -7.89 -4.51 21.46
CA GLY A 155 -7.35 -3.36 22.19
C GLY A 155 -6.16 -2.65 21.51
N THR A 156 -5.95 -2.86 20.21
CA THR A 156 -4.89 -2.17 19.46
C THR A 156 -5.35 -0.76 19.07
N ASP A 157 -4.45 0.23 19.19
CA ASP A 157 -4.73 1.59 18.73
C ASP A 157 -4.81 1.63 17.19
N ILE A 158 -5.77 2.40 16.67
CA ILE A 158 -5.99 2.55 15.23
C ILE A 158 -5.76 4.02 14.86
N ALA A 159 -5.02 4.28 13.80
CA ALA A 159 -5.01 5.58 13.14
C ALA A 159 -5.49 5.43 11.69
N GLU A 160 -6.60 6.09 11.39
CA GLU A 160 -7.13 6.15 10.04
C GLU A 160 -6.42 7.27 9.28
N PRO A 161 -5.96 7.03 8.04
CA PRO A 161 -5.47 8.12 7.21
C PRO A 161 -6.62 9.11 6.94
N PRO A 162 -6.30 10.41 6.74
CA PRO A 162 -7.29 11.38 6.29
C PRO A 162 -8.09 10.85 5.11
N LYS A 163 -9.37 11.24 5.01
CA LYS A 163 -10.22 10.94 3.86
C LYS A 163 -9.72 11.72 2.64
N TYR A 164 -8.56 11.35 2.10
CA TYR A 164 -8.20 11.63 0.72
C TYR A 164 -9.25 11.02 -0.21
N ARG A 165 -9.32 11.46 -1.48
CA ARG A 165 -10.21 10.95 -2.54
C ARG A 165 -10.24 9.41 -2.62
N ARG A 166 -10.93 8.75 -1.68
CA ARG A 166 -11.18 7.30 -1.66
C ARG A 166 -11.90 7.03 -2.97
N GLY A 167 -11.22 6.36 -3.90
CA GLY A 167 -11.73 6.09 -5.25
C GLY A 167 -10.90 6.66 -6.41
N ALA A 168 -10.08 7.71 -6.22
CA ALA A 168 -9.27 8.27 -7.31
C ALA A 168 -8.06 7.37 -7.66
N ILE A 169 -7.47 6.75 -6.64
CA ILE A 169 -6.31 5.86 -6.79
C ILE A 169 -6.64 4.56 -6.06
N SER A 170 -6.84 3.49 -6.82
CA SER A 170 -7.10 2.16 -6.28
C SER A 170 -6.44 1.10 -7.14
N GLY A 171 -6.08 -0.02 -6.52
CA GLY A 171 -5.59 -1.19 -7.25
C GLY A 171 -6.59 -1.66 -8.31
N THR A 172 -7.90 -1.60 -8.04
CA THR A 172 -8.94 -1.94 -9.02
C THR A 172 -8.86 -1.05 -10.25
N ARG A 173 -8.85 0.27 -10.08
CA ARG A 173 -8.77 1.21 -11.21
C ARG A 173 -7.47 1.06 -11.99
N ILE A 174 -6.35 0.82 -11.30
CA ILE A 174 -5.07 0.54 -11.96
C ILE A 174 -5.14 -0.72 -12.82
N ARG A 175 -5.70 -1.81 -12.30
CA ARG A 175 -5.85 -3.06 -13.08
C ARG A 175 -6.79 -2.87 -14.27
N GLU A 176 -7.90 -2.14 -14.11
CA GLU A 176 -8.78 -1.77 -15.23
C GLU A 176 -8.02 -1.02 -16.33
N MET A 177 -7.31 0.06 -15.99
CA MET A 177 -6.49 0.82 -16.96
C MET A 177 -5.47 -0.07 -17.67
N MET A 178 -4.84 -1.00 -16.95
CA MET A 178 -3.90 -1.94 -17.54
C MET A 178 -4.59 -2.86 -18.56
N ALA A 179 -5.77 -3.39 -18.22
CA ALA A 179 -6.60 -4.23 -19.10
C ALA A 179 -7.06 -3.52 -20.36
N GLU A 180 -7.41 -2.24 -20.21
CA GLU A 180 -7.79 -1.35 -21.31
C GLU A 180 -6.60 -0.95 -22.19
N GLY A 181 -5.36 -1.35 -21.83
CA GLY A 181 -4.15 -0.96 -22.55
C GLY A 181 -3.72 0.50 -22.33
N SER A 182 -4.37 1.21 -21.40
CA SER A 182 -4.02 2.58 -21.06
C SER A 182 -2.64 2.66 -20.41
N GLY A 183 -1.83 3.65 -20.80
CA GLY A 183 -0.55 3.94 -20.14
C GLY A 183 -0.68 4.75 -18.85
N GLU A 184 -1.86 5.30 -18.56
CA GLU A 184 -2.08 6.25 -17.46
C GLU A 184 -1.81 5.63 -16.08
N TRP A 185 -1.99 4.32 -15.92
CA TRP A 185 -1.71 3.66 -14.64
C TRP A 185 -0.26 3.86 -14.17
N LYS A 186 0.68 4.14 -15.08
CA LYS A 186 2.09 4.39 -14.75
C LYS A 186 2.28 5.63 -13.90
N THR A 187 1.39 6.62 -13.98
CA THR A 187 1.44 7.81 -13.13
C THR A 187 0.99 7.52 -11.71
N LEU A 188 0.22 6.44 -11.51
CA LEU A 188 -0.35 6.05 -10.22
C LEU A 188 0.58 5.14 -9.39
N VAL A 189 1.78 4.86 -9.89
CA VAL A 189 2.81 4.05 -9.24
C VAL A 189 4.16 4.74 -9.35
N THR A 190 5.16 4.30 -8.58
CA THR A 190 6.51 4.86 -8.74
C THR A 190 7.18 4.32 -10.00
N PRO A 191 8.20 5.01 -10.55
CA PRO A 191 8.90 4.55 -11.75
C PRO A 191 9.46 3.12 -11.63
N SER A 192 9.98 2.74 -10.46
CA SER A 192 10.47 1.37 -10.26
C SER A 192 9.34 0.34 -10.25
N VAL A 193 8.18 0.66 -9.65
CA VAL A 193 7.02 -0.23 -9.69
C VAL A 193 6.52 -0.42 -11.13
N ALA A 194 6.46 0.65 -11.93
CA ALA A 194 6.08 0.56 -13.34
C ALA A 194 6.99 -0.41 -14.10
N ARG A 195 8.31 -0.30 -13.93
CA ARG A 195 9.29 -1.23 -14.54
C ARG A 195 9.10 -2.68 -14.08
N ILE A 196 8.84 -2.90 -12.79
CA ILE A 196 8.60 -4.25 -12.24
C ILE A 196 7.34 -4.86 -12.88
N ILE A 197 6.28 -4.08 -13.01
CA ILE A 197 5.04 -4.50 -13.64
C ILE A 197 5.26 -4.86 -15.12
N GLU A 198 5.97 -4.03 -15.87
CA GLU A 198 6.29 -4.28 -17.28
C GLU A 198 7.14 -5.54 -17.45
N LYS A 199 8.16 -5.73 -16.60
CA LYS A 199 8.98 -6.95 -16.61
C LYS A 199 8.15 -8.20 -16.27
N ALA A 200 7.26 -8.11 -15.28
CA ALA A 200 6.37 -9.21 -14.91
C ALA A 200 5.41 -9.58 -16.06
N ARG A 201 4.92 -8.57 -16.81
CA ARG A 201 4.10 -8.77 -18.01
C ARG A 201 4.89 -9.47 -19.12
N ALA A 202 6.10 -9.01 -19.43
CA ALA A 202 6.95 -9.59 -20.47
C ALA A 202 7.31 -11.06 -20.21
N ASN A 203 7.42 -11.45 -18.93
CA ASN A 203 7.76 -12.81 -18.53
C ASN A 203 6.55 -13.75 -18.37
N SER A 204 5.32 -13.27 -18.59
CA SER A 204 4.11 -14.08 -18.41
C SER A 204 3.95 -15.12 -19.53
N THR A 205 3.84 -16.40 -19.15
CA THR A 205 3.73 -17.53 -20.10
C THR A 205 2.27 -17.77 -20.50
N ALA A 206 2.00 -18.69 -21.44
CA ALA A 206 0.63 -18.99 -21.90
C ALA A 206 -0.35 -19.40 -20.77
N ASN A 207 0.15 -19.86 -19.63
CA ASN A 207 -0.68 -20.23 -18.47
C ASN A 207 -1.07 -19.04 -17.56
N ASP A 208 -0.51 -17.84 -17.77
CA ASP A 208 -0.78 -16.63 -16.98
C ASP A 208 -1.86 -15.74 -17.63
N ALA A 209 -2.95 -16.36 -18.10
CA ALA A 209 -3.96 -15.70 -18.93
C ALA A 209 -4.54 -14.39 -18.34
N PRO A 210 -4.75 -14.25 -17.02
CA PRO A 210 -5.23 -12.99 -16.45
C PRO A 210 -4.19 -11.87 -16.49
N LEU A 211 -2.89 -12.18 -16.34
CA LEU A 211 -1.84 -11.18 -16.52
C LEU A 211 -1.81 -10.67 -17.96
N ARG A 212 -2.02 -11.55 -18.96
CA ARG A 212 -2.13 -11.16 -20.38
C ARG A 212 -3.37 -10.32 -20.70
N ARG A 213 -4.54 -10.65 -20.14
CA ARG A 213 -5.76 -9.82 -20.33
C ARG A 213 -5.59 -8.40 -19.80
N LEU A 214 -4.82 -8.23 -18.71
CA LEU A 214 -4.42 -6.93 -18.20
C LEU A 214 -3.38 -6.22 -19.09
N THR A 215 -3.09 -6.71 -20.30
CA THR A 215 -2.02 -6.16 -21.16
C THR A 215 -2.45 -5.66 -22.54
N GLY A 216 -3.69 -5.88 -22.96
CA GLY A 216 -4.13 -5.49 -24.31
C GLY A 216 -3.31 -6.12 -25.45
N ALA A 217 -2.68 -7.28 -25.20
CA ALA A 217 -1.95 -8.08 -26.19
C ALA A 217 -2.76 -9.30 -26.63
#